data_AF-A0A0P7GLM6-F1
#
_entry.id   AF-A0A0P7GLM6-F1
#
_cell.length_a   1.000
_cell.length_b   1.000
_cell.length_c   1.000
_cell.angle_alpha   90.00
_cell.angle_beta   90.00
_cell.angle_gamma   90.00
#
_symmetry.space_group_name_H-M   'P 1'
#
loop_
_entity.id
_entity.type
_entity.pdbx_description
1 polymer ?
#
loop_
_entity_poly.entity_id
_entity_poly.type
_entity_poly.pdbx_seq_one_letter_code
_entity_poly.pdbx_strand_id
1 'polypeptide(L)'
;MRRPPRSATDSRRQFLKRAAATLGVAGLTSTAGCLGDVRDNVSPPATAIGGTSAIAETALSKDAFDAYATRQREQYGDHGIWGAADSEPEHDLEFVGAWTRTIGVTADGSPAPQPEGPGDLRAVADSVVAAYEIPDRSTEEKQHYQLWLWAAGRLPGEADDGPVAATPGLRRVEIGVELTGGDAEMGAYTPGSDHSRGPVTVGPASPDVDGLAASVPLETGQIRVVPDRTGFDKNAYAVAWTGDHDGQQAVAATCETAWDGDSAPQFELSVRLAADRRRL
;
A
#
# COMPACT_ATOMS: atom_id res chain seq x y z
N MET A 1 -22.70 66.73 48.96
CA MET A 1 -23.05 65.29 49.08
C MET A 1 -21.76 64.50 49.39
N ARG A 2 -21.89 63.45 50.21
CA ARG A 2 -20.85 62.65 50.91
C ARG A 2 -19.64 62.29 50.03
N ARG A 3 -18.42 62.70 50.44
CA ARG A 3 -17.37 61.97 51.22
C ARG A 3 -16.50 61.03 50.35
N PRO A 4 -15.22 60.81 50.73
CA PRO A 4 -14.04 61.04 49.87
C PRO A 4 -13.16 59.75 49.86
N PRO A 5 -11.81 59.79 49.90
CA PRO A 5 -10.80 60.21 48.91
C PRO A 5 -9.70 59.13 48.67
N ARG A 6 -8.59 59.57 48.05
CA ARG A 6 -7.17 59.20 48.30
C ARG A 6 -6.66 57.89 47.64
N SER A 7 -5.77 57.97 46.63
CA SER A 7 -4.29 58.12 46.69
C SER A 7 -3.60 56.83 47.20
N ALA A 8 -2.46 56.31 46.72
CA ALA A 8 -1.46 56.69 45.73
C ALA A 8 -0.44 55.51 45.60
N THR A 9 0.43 55.55 44.57
CA THR A 9 1.88 55.15 44.56
C THR A 9 2.27 53.68 44.85
N ASP A 10 3.36 53.07 44.37
CA ASP A 10 4.55 53.53 43.65
C ASP A 10 5.38 52.34 43.09
N SER A 11 6.20 52.66 42.08
CA SER A 11 7.57 52.19 41.77
C SER A 11 8.03 50.72 41.95
N ARG A 12 8.59 50.13 40.87
CA ARG A 12 9.81 49.26 40.85
C ARG A 12 10.14 48.78 39.42
N ARG A 13 10.42 49.72 38.51
CA ARG A 13 11.10 49.46 37.23
C ARG A 13 12.46 50.14 37.29
N GLN A 14 13.52 49.38 37.49
CA GLN A 14 14.90 49.67 37.11
C GLN A 14 15.76 48.57 37.71
N PHE A 15 16.36 47.72 36.88
CA PHE A 15 17.69 47.10 37.04
C PHE A 15 17.84 46.00 35.98
N LEU A 16 18.23 46.40 34.77
CA LEU A 16 18.74 45.51 33.73
C LEU A 16 19.91 46.20 33.05
N LYS A 17 20.96 45.41 32.79
CA LYS A 17 22.23 45.69 32.09
C LYS A 17 23.41 46.09 33.00
N ARG A 18 24.28 45.12 33.31
CA ARG A 18 25.60 44.96 32.66
C ARG A 18 26.42 43.80 33.25
N ALA A 19 27.33 43.33 32.40
CA ALA A 19 28.60 42.67 32.68
C ALA A 19 28.63 41.13 32.83
N ALA A 20 29.23 40.55 31.81
CA ALA A 20 29.84 39.23 31.79
C ALA A 20 31.04 39.16 32.75
N ALA A 21 31.18 38.04 33.44
CA ALA A 21 32.41 37.61 34.07
C ALA A 21 32.49 36.08 33.98
N THR A 22 33.56 35.62 33.36
CA THR A 22 34.05 34.25 33.31
C THR A 22 34.42 33.75 34.71
N LEU A 23 34.07 32.49 35.02
CA LEU A 23 34.88 31.47 35.71
C LEU A 23 33.99 30.26 36.03
N GLY A 24 34.50 29.06 35.78
CA GLY A 24 33.74 27.82 35.81
C GLY A 24 33.65 27.13 37.16
N VAL A 25 33.30 25.84 37.06
CA VAL A 25 33.21 24.77 38.06
C VAL A 25 31.78 24.41 38.50
N ALA A 26 31.43 23.19 38.09
CA ALA A 26 30.54 22.20 38.71
C ALA A 26 29.05 22.50 38.91
N GLY A 27 28.25 21.72 38.17
CA GLY A 27 27.15 20.95 38.72
C GLY A 27 25.94 21.73 39.18
N LEU A 28 24.89 21.75 38.36
CA LEU A 28 23.50 21.69 38.84
C LEU A 28 22.65 21.09 37.73
N THR A 29 22.14 19.90 38.03
CA THR A 29 20.96 19.26 37.46
C THR A 29 19.89 20.28 37.09
N SER A 30 19.73 20.53 35.78
CA SER A 30 18.55 21.18 35.24
C SER A 30 17.45 20.14 35.08
N THR A 31 16.64 19.97 36.12
CA THR A 31 15.26 19.49 36.01
C THR A 31 14.48 20.51 35.19
N ALA A 32 14.61 20.42 33.86
CA ALA A 32 13.83 21.22 32.92
C ALA A 32 12.70 20.35 32.38
N GLY A 33 11.55 20.48 33.04
CA GLY A 33 10.24 20.46 32.40
C GLY A 33 9.89 19.23 31.57
N CYS A 34 9.48 18.15 32.25
CA CYS A 34 8.36 17.34 31.78
C CYS A 34 7.15 18.28 31.66
N LEU A 35 6.86 18.80 30.47
CA LEU A 35 5.58 19.40 30.04
C LEU A 35 5.77 19.89 28.60
N GLY A 36 5.87 18.95 27.65
CA GLY A 36 6.07 19.31 26.25
C GLY A 36 6.23 18.14 25.30
N ASP A 37 5.51 17.03 25.50
CA ASP A 37 5.43 15.96 24.48
C ASP A 37 4.15 15.13 24.61
N VAL A 38 3.03 15.81 24.89
CA VAL A 38 1.67 15.29 24.66
C VAL A 38 1.12 15.96 23.41
N ARG A 39 1.89 15.91 22.33
CA ARG A 39 1.38 16.05 20.97
C ARG A 39 1.49 14.67 20.35
N ASP A 40 0.40 13.92 20.45
CA ASP A 40 0.06 12.81 19.56
C ASP A 40 1.27 12.00 19.05
N ASN A 41 1.90 11.25 19.96
CA ASN A 41 2.69 10.06 19.58
C ASN A 41 1.71 8.98 19.07
N VAL A 42 1.04 9.25 17.95
CA VAL A 42 0.36 8.23 17.18
C VAL A 42 1.48 7.46 16.49
N SER A 43 1.89 6.35 17.08
CA SER A 43 2.81 5.43 16.42
C SER A 43 2.29 5.14 15.00
N PRO A 44 3.15 5.17 13.98
CA PRO A 44 2.72 4.83 12.63
C PRO A 44 2.10 3.42 12.64
N PRO A 45 1.12 3.15 11.76
CA PRO A 45 0.49 1.84 11.69
C PRO A 45 1.54 0.76 11.45
N ALA A 46 1.35 -0.40 12.09
CA ALA A 46 2.20 -1.55 11.85
C ALA A 46 2.16 -1.91 10.37
N THR A 47 3.34 -1.99 9.76
CA THR A 47 3.48 -2.13 8.30
C THR A 47 4.31 -3.36 7.97
N ALA A 48 3.73 -4.28 7.20
CA ALA A 48 4.42 -5.41 6.60
C ALA A 48 4.75 -5.11 5.13
N ILE A 49 5.92 -5.55 4.70
CA ILE A 49 6.41 -5.42 3.33
C ILE A 49 6.96 -6.78 2.92
N GLY A 50 6.59 -7.26 1.75
CA GLY A 50 7.16 -8.46 1.16
C GLY A 50 7.26 -8.33 -0.35
N GLY A 51 7.96 -9.28 -0.96
CA GLY A 51 8.16 -9.32 -2.39
C GLY A 51 8.68 -10.67 -2.85
N THR A 52 8.77 -10.83 -4.16
CA THR A 52 9.38 -11.99 -4.80
C THR A 52 9.89 -11.61 -6.19
N SER A 53 11.02 -12.18 -6.59
CA SER A 53 11.45 -12.14 -7.98
C SER A 53 10.50 -12.99 -8.82
N ALA A 54 9.96 -12.37 -9.86
CA ALA A 54 9.13 -13.00 -10.87
C ALA A 54 10.00 -13.36 -12.08
N ILE A 55 10.19 -14.65 -12.28
CA ILE A 55 10.90 -15.25 -13.42
C ILE A 55 10.10 -16.46 -13.90
N ALA A 56 10.39 -16.96 -15.11
CA ALA A 56 9.67 -18.08 -15.71
C ALA A 56 9.62 -19.32 -14.80
N GLU A 57 10.70 -19.61 -14.07
CA GLU A 57 10.83 -20.79 -13.21
C GLU A 57 9.95 -20.72 -11.95
N THR A 58 9.55 -19.52 -11.53
CA THR A 58 8.72 -19.30 -10.33
C THR A 58 7.25 -19.03 -10.68
N ALA A 59 6.91 -19.03 -11.96
CA ALA A 59 5.56 -18.75 -12.43
C ALA A 59 4.59 -19.90 -12.13
N LEU A 60 3.39 -19.54 -11.68
CA LEU A 60 2.25 -20.46 -11.64
C LEU A 60 1.77 -20.74 -13.08
N SER A 61 1.40 -21.99 -13.35
CA SER A 61 0.65 -22.35 -14.54
C SER A 61 -0.77 -21.77 -14.53
N LYS A 62 -1.45 -21.78 -15.68
CA LYS A 62 -2.85 -21.30 -15.78
C LYS A 62 -3.78 -21.99 -14.79
N ASP A 63 -3.75 -23.32 -14.72
CA ASP A 63 -4.59 -24.08 -13.78
C ASP A 63 -4.32 -23.71 -12.31
N ALA A 64 -3.05 -23.49 -11.95
CA ALA A 64 -2.68 -23.11 -10.60
C ALA A 64 -3.13 -21.68 -10.27
N PHE A 65 -3.05 -20.78 -11.25
CA PHE A 65 -3.55 -19.42 -11.16
C PHE A 65 -5.08 -19.38 -11.04
N ASP A 66 -5.81 -20.20 -11.81
CA ASP A 66 -7.28 -20.27 -11.77
C ASP A 66 -7.78 -20.81 -10.43
N ALA A 67 -7.10 -21.84 -9.91
CA ALA A 67 -7.35 -22.33 -8.57
C ALA A 67 -7.05 -21.24 -7.51
N TYR A 68 -6.00 -20.45 -7.70
CA TYR A 68 -5.69 -19.31 -6.82
C TYR A 68 -6.79 -18.24 -6.90
N ALA A 69 -7.20 -17.83 -8.09
CA ALA A 69 -8.25 -16.84 -8.32
C ALA A 69 -9.59 -17.26 -7.69
N THR A 70 -9.96 -18.54 -7.82
CA THR A 70 -11.15 -19.11 -7.18
C THR A 70 -11.08 -18.98 -5.66
N ARG A 71 -9.95 -19.36 -5.03
CA ARG A 71 -9.77 -19.21 -3.58
C ARG A 71 -9.83 -17.75 -3.14
N GLN A 72 -9.25 -16.83 -3.92
CA GLN A 72 -9.31 -15.39 -3.61
C GLN A 72 -10.74 -14.85 -3.74
N ARG A 73 -11.53 -15.33 -4.70
CA ARG A 73 -12.95 -14.97 -4.83
C ARG A 73 -13.76 -15.48 -3.63
N GLU A 74 -13.54 -16.72 -3.20
CA GLU A 74 -14.20 -17.27 -2.00
C GLU A 74 -13.82 -16.51 -0.72
N GLN A 75 -12.56 -16.08 -0.62
CA GLN A 75 -12.04 -15.38 0.56
C GLN A 75 -12.39 -13.88 0.60
N TYR A 76 -12.34 -13.19 -0.54
CA TYR A 76 -12.48 -11.73 -0.64
C TYR A 76 -13.78 -11.28 -1.32
N GLY A 77 -14.65 -12.18 -1.78
CA GLY A 77 -15.89 -11.81 -2.47
C GLY A 77 -15.62 -10.86 -3.63
N ASP A 78 -16.33 -9.72 -3.69
CA ASP A 78 -16.21 -8.71 -4.75
C ASP A 78 -14.86 -7.96 -4.75
N HIS A 79 -14.00 -8.23 -3.77
CA HIS A 79 -12.61 -7.76 -3.76
C HIS A 79 -11.62 -8.82 -4.25
N GLY A 80 -12.09 -9.92 -4.83
CA GLY A 80 -11.25 -10.93 -5.49
C GLY A 80 -10.48 -10.38 -6.69
N ILE A 81 -9.68 -11.23 -7.34
CA ILE A 81 -8.73 -10.82 -8.40
C ILE A 81 -9.44 -10.06 -9.52
N TRP A 82 -10.65 -10.46 -9.87
CA TRP A 82 -11.46 -9.89 -10.94
C TRP A 82 -12.52 -8.89 -10.43
N GLY A 83 -12.40 -8.45 -9.18
CA GLY A 83 -13.33 -7.52 -8.55
C GLY A 83 -14.76 -8.05 -8.50
N ALA A 84 -15.70 -7.27 -9.04
CA ALA A 84 -17.12 -7.61 -9.10
C ALA A 84 -17.45 -8.69 -10.15
N ALA A 85 -16.51 -9.07 -11.02
CA ALA A 85 -16.70 -10.18 -11.95
C ALA A 85 -16.49 -11.53 -11.24
N ASP A 86 -17.30 -12.52 -11.60
CA ASP A 86 -17.21 -13.87 -11.01
C ASP A 86 -16.00 -14.67 -11.53
N SER A 87 -15.49 -14.31 -12.70
CA SER A 87 -14.36 -14.97 -13.36
C SER A 87 -13.50 -13.95 -14.10
N GLU A 88 -12.39 -14.44 -14.64
CA GLU A 88 -11.54 -13.69 -15.56
C GLU A 88 -12.41 -13.12 -16.71
N PRO A 89 -12.35 -11.80 -16.97
CA PRO A 89 -13.04 -11.18 -18.09
C PRO A 89 -12.57 -11.76 -19.43
N GLU A 90 -13.43 -11.75 -20.46
CA GLU A 90 -13.03 -12.16 -21.80
C GLU A 90 -11.98 -11.20 -22.39
N HIS A 91 -10.95 -11.75 -23.03
CA HIS A 91 -9.89 -11.03 -23.73
C HIS A 91 -9.17 -11.95 -24.73
N ASP A 92 -8.40 -11.34 -25.64
CA ASP A 92 -7.64 -12.07 -26.67
C ASP A 92 -6.15 -12.27 -26.31
N LEU A 93 -5.77 -11.97 -25.07
CA LEU A 93 -4.41 -12.13 -24.57
C LEU A 93 -4.05 -13.59 -24.22
N GLU A 94 -2.77 -13.93 -24.32
CA GLU A 94 -2.27 -15.28 -23.99
C GLU A 94 -1.63 -15.32 -22.60
N PHE A 95 -2.07 -16.23 -21.73
CA PHE A 95 -1.53 -16.35 -20.38
C PHE A 95 -0.08 -16.88 -20.39
N VAL A 96 0.82 -16.16 -19.72
CA VAL A 96 2.25 -16.51 -19.64
C VAL A 96 2.59 -17.09 -18.26
N GLY A 97 2.09 -16.46 -17.19
CA GLY A 97 2.42 -16.86 -15.84
C GLY A 97 1.83 -15.93 -14.79
N ALA A 98 1.79 -16.41 -13.54
CA ALA A 98 1.39 -15.58 -12.40
C ALA A 98 2.30 -15.80 -11.20
N TRP A 99 2.53 -14.73 -10.42
CA TRP A 99 3.40 -14.74 -9.25
C TRP A 99 2.63 -14.18 -8.07
N THR A 100 2.57 -14.95 -6.98
CA THR A 100 1.75 -14.60 -5.82
C THR A 100 2.61 -14.31 -4.60
N ARG A 101 2.08 -13.49 -3.69
CA ARG A 101 2.69 -13.24 -2.38
C ARG A 101 1.62 -13.03 -1.32
N THR A 102 1.82 -13.65 -0.17
CA THR A 102 1.05 -13.37 1.05
C THR A 102 1.97 -12.72 2.08
N ILE A 103 1.51 -11.65 2.70
CA ILE A 103 2.17 -10.97 3.82
C ILE A 103 1.16 -10.72 4.94
N GLY A 104 1.62 -10.41 6.14
CA GLY A 104 0.73 -10.10 7.24
C GLY A 104 1.36 -9.26 8.34
N VAL A 105 0.53 -8.84 9.27
CA VAL A 105 0.91 -8.21 10.53
C VAL A 105 0.38 -9.10 11.64
N THR A 106 1.22 -9.49 12.59
CA THR A 106 0.87 -10.35 13.72
C THR A 106 0.03 -9.61 14.76
N ALA A 107 -0.55 -10.35 15.71
CA ALA A 107 -1.36 -9.82 16.80
C ALA A 107 -0.69 -8.72 17.65
N ASP A 108 0.64 -8.78 17.81
CA ASP A 108 1.45 -7.78 18.54
C ASP A 108 1.87 -6.58 17.67
N GLY A 109 1.52 -6.57 16.38
CA GLY A 109 1.89 -5.52 15.44
C GLY A 109 3.24 -5.73 14.76
N SER A 110 3.87 -6.89 14.89
CA SER A 110 5.10 -7.22 14.17
C SER A 110 4.83 -7.56 12.70
N PRO A 111 5.71 -7.17 11.75
CA PRO A 111 5.56 -7.54 10.35
C PRO A 111 5.90 -9.03 10.11
N ALA A 112 5.05 -9.72 9.35
CA ALA A 112 5.26 -11.08 8.88
C ALA A 112 5.33 -11.09 7.34
N PRO A 113 6.52 -10.97 6.73
CA PRO A 113 6.69 -10.89 5.27
C PRO A 113 6.47 -12.22 4.53
N GLN A 114 6.32 -13.31 5.28
CA GLN A 114 6.01 -14.65 4.76
C GLN A 114 5.37 -15.48 5.88
N PRO A 115 4.08 -15.24 6.19
CA PRO A 115 3.41 -15.97 7.25
C PRO A 115 3.22 -17.44 6.88
N GLU A 116 3.38 -18.34 7.85
CA GLU A 116 3.12 -19.78 7.66
C GLU A 116 1.61 -20.08 7.55
N GLY A 117 0.76 -19.17 8.04
CA GLY A 117 -0.69 -19.24 7.94
C GLY A 117 -1.37 -18.01 8.56
N PRO A 118 -2.70 -17.87 8.40
CA PRO A 118 -3.44 -16.70 8.86
C PRO A 118 -3.78 -16.70 10.36
N GLY A 119 -3.57 -17.80 11.08
CA GLY A 119 -4.11 -18.03 12.43
C GLY A 119 -3.70 -17.00 13.50
N ASP A 120 -2.48 -16.48 13.41
CA ASP A 120 -1.95 -15.48 14.35
C ASP A 120 -1.85 -14.06 13.74
N LEU A 121 -2.41 -13.89 12.53
CA LEU A 121 -2.36 -12.63 11.81
C LEU A 121 -3.56 -11.77 12.17
N ARG A 122 -3.22 -10.56 12.57
CA ARG A 122 -4.16 -9.47 12.80
C ARG A 122 -4.61 -8.85 11.48
N ALA A 123 -3.71 -8.77 10.52
CA ALA A 123 -4.01 -8.35 9.16
C ALA A 123 -3.22 -9.22 8.19
N VAL A 124 -3.81 -9.53 7.04
CA VAL A 124 -3.17 -10.28 5.96
C VAL A 124 -3.42 -9.56 4.64
N ALA A 125 -2.45 -9.60 3.75
CA ALA A 125 -2.62 -9.21 2.36
C ALA A 125 -2.15 -10.32 1.44
N ASP A 126 -3.03 -10.68 0.52
CA ASP A 126 -2.73 -11.56 -0.59
C ASP A 126 -2.53 -10.73 -1.85
N SER A 127 -1.66 -11.19 -2.75
CA SER A 127 -1.35 -10.47 -3.98
C SER A 127 -0.97 -11.41 -5.10
N VAL A 128 -1.22 -10.95 -6.33
CA VAL A 128 -0.78 -11.58 -7.55
C VAL A 128 -0.35 -10.54 -8.57
N VAL A 129 0.64 -10.89 -9.38
CA VAL A 129 0.83 -10.30 -10.71
C VAL A 129 0.69 -11.42 -11.73
N ALA A 130 -0.20 -11.27 -12.69
CA ALA A 130 -0.35 -12.18 -13.82
C ALA A 130 0.13 -11.49 -15.09
N ALA A 131 0.96 -12.17 -15.89
CA ALA A 131 1.44 -11.68 -17.17
C ALA A 131 0.68 -12.37 -18.31
N TYR A 132 0.25 -11.55 -19.25
CA TYR A 132 -0.41 -11.98 -20.47
C TYR A 132 0.31 -11.38 -21.66
N GLU A 133 0.66 -12.18 -22.65
CA GLU A 133 1.20 -11.70 -23.91
C GLU A 133 0.12 -10.98 -24.72
N ILE A 134 0.51 -9.95 -25.47
CA ILE A 134 -0.33 -9.21 -26.40
C ILE A 134 0.08 -9.64 -27.83
N PRO A 135 -0.55 -10.69 -28.41
CA PRO A 135 -0.03 -11.34 -29.62
C PRO A 135 0.08 -10.39 -30.81
N ASP A 136 -0.86 -9.46 -30.95
CA ASP A 136 -0.90 -8.49 -32.05
C ASP A 136 0.23 -7.45 -31.99
N ARG A 137 0.93 -7.33 -30.85
CA ARG A 137 2.07 -6.42 -30.67
C ARG A 137 3.40 -7.17 -30.56
N SER A 138 3.36 -8.44 -30.18
CA SER A 138 4.54 -9.29 -30.10
C SER A 138 5.13 -9.58 -31.49
N THR A 139 6.45 -9.58 -31.55
CA THR A 139 7.25 -9.84 -32.76
C THR A 139 8.45 -10.72 -32.40
N GLU A 140 9.15 -11.26 -33.40
CA GLU A 140 10.39 -12.01 -33.19
C GLU A 140 11.48 -11.20 -32.46
N GLU A 141 11.45 -9.87 -32.55
CA GLU A 141 12.45 -9.01 -31.91
C GLU A 141 12.03 -8.53 -30.52
N LYS A 142 10.72 -8.49 -30.24
CA LYS A 142 10.18 -7.87 -29.03
C LYS A 142 8.83 -8.47 -28.63
N GLN A 143 8.75 -8.94 -27.40
CA GLN A 143 7.51 -9.46 -26.81
C GLN A 143 6.83 -8.39 -25.97
N HIS A 144 5.52 -8.26 -26.15
CA HIS A 144 4.71 -7.28 -25.42
C HIS A 144 3.75 -7.99 -24.48
N TYR A 145 3.66 -7.51 -23.24
CA TYR A 145 2.83 -8.11 -22.21
C TYR A 145 1.95 -7.07 -21.52
N GLN A 146 0.73 -7.46 -21.16
CA GLN A 146 -0.07 -6.80 -20.15
C GLN A 146 0.13 -7.52 -18.81
N LEU A 147 0.61 -6.79 -17.81
CA LEU A 147 0.64 -7.25 -16.43
C LEU A 147 -0.65 -6.84 -15.72
N TRP A 148 -1.35 -7.81 -15.15
CA TRP A 148 -2.47 -7.62 -14.22
C TRP A 148 -1.96 -7.70 -12.78
N LEU A 149 -2.03 -6.59 -12.05
CA LEU A 149 -1.61 -6.48 -10.66
C LEU A 149 -2.86 -6.49 -9.78
N TRP A 150 -2.89 -7.33 -8.74
CA TRP A 150 -3.94 -7.32 -7.72
C TRP A 150 -3.36 -7.56 -6.34
N ALA A 151 -3.81 -6.80 -5.34
CA ALA A 151 -3.61 -7.12 -3.94
C ALA A 151 -4.86 -6.79 -3.13
N ALA A 152 -5.17 -7.63 -2.14
CA ALA A 152 -6.25 -7.38 -1.20
C ALA A 152 -5.80 -7.60 0.24
N GLY A 153 -6.18 -6.67 1.12
CA GLY A 153 -5.97 -6.76 2.55
C GLY A 153 -7.27 -7.11 3.28
N ARG A 154 -7.17 -7.89 4.36
CA ARG A 154 -8.28 -8.19 5.29
C ARG A 154 -7.78 -8.32 6.73
N LEU A 155 -8.73 -8.38 7.66
CA LEU A 155 -8.51 -8.54 9.10
C LEU A 155 -9.05 -9.91 9.55
N PRO A 156 -8.23 -10.98 9.63
CA PRO A 156 -8.69 -12.35 9.92
C PRO A 156 -9.18 -12.58 11.35
N GLY A 157 -8.78 -11.73 12.30
CA GLY A 157 -9.01 -11.93 13.73
C GLY A 157 -10.42 -11.52 14.18
N GLU A 158 -11.06 -12.39 14.97
CA GLU A 158 -12.36 -12.15 15.60
C GLU A 158 -12.35 -10.92 16.52
N ALA A 159 -13.49 -10.24 16.51
CA ALA A 159 -13.83 -9.04 17.24
C ALA A 159 -14.04 -9.25 18.76
N ASP A 160 -13.12 -9.93 19.46
CA ASP A 160 -13.29 -10.19 20.90
C ASP A 160 -12.06 -9.85 21.75
N ASP A 161 -11.67 -8.58 21.69
CA ASP A 161 -10.80 -7.99 22.71
C ASP A 161 -11.68 -7.29 23.81
N GLY A 162 -12.93 -7.70 24.04
CA GLY A 162 -13.78 -7.15 25.11
C GLY A 162 -14.21 -5.67 24.93
N PRO A 163 -14.99 -5.10 25.87
CA PRO A 163 -15.74 -3.85 25.69
C PRO A 163 -14.89 -2.56 25.61
N VAL A 164 -13.56 -2.66 25.67
CA VAL A 164 -12.62 -1.51 25.66
C VAL A 164 -11.61 -1.64 24.52
N ALA A 165 -11.73 -2.65 23.67
CA ALA A 165 -10.67 -2.91 22.72
C ALA A 165 -10.73 -2.13 21.44
N ALA A 166 -9.51 -1.90 20.98
CA ALA A 166 -9.23 -1.12 19.84
C ALA A 166 -9.73 -1.78 18.56
N THR A 167 -10.64 -1.12 17.83
CA THR A 167 -11.13 -1.63 16.55
C THR A 167 -9.95 -1.74 15.57
N PRO A 168 -9.72 -2.92 14.97
CA PRO A 168 -8.69 -3.07 13.96
C PRO A 168 -9.08 -2.31 12.68
N GLY A 169 -8.12 -1.58 12.11
CA GLY A 169 -8.31 -0.85 10.87
C GLY A 169 -7.21 -1.16 9.87
N LEU A 170 -7.61 -1.49 8.65
CA LEU A 170 -6.76 -1.50 7.47
C LEU A 170 -6.47 -0.05 7.05
N ARG A 171 -5.19 0.25 6.81
CA ARG A 171 -4.72 1.61 6.50
C ARG A 171 -4.11 1.75 5.11
N ARG A 172 -3.48 0.69 4.63
CA ARG A 172 -2.83 0.67 3.32
C ARG A 172 -2.78 -0.74 2.76
N VAL A 173 -3.05 -0.85 1.47
CA VAL A 173 -2.74 -2.02 0.64
C VAL A 173 -2.07 -1.49 -0.61
N GLU A 174 -0.88 -1.97 -0.90
CA GLU A 174 -0.09 -1.54 -2.05
C GLU A 174 0.46 -2.74 -2.78
N ILE A 175 0.46 -2.68 -4.11
CA ILE A 175 1.15 -3.60 -4.99
C ILE A 175 1.98 -2.81 -5.98
N GLY A 176 3.13 -3.36 -6.36
CA GLY A 176 3.91 -2.80 -7.44
C GLY A 176 4.92 -3.78 -8.01
N VAL A 177 5.34 -3.48 -9.23
CA VAL A 177 6.37 -4.19 -9.99
C VAL A 177 7.51 -3.23 -10.33
N GLU A 178 8.71 -3.76 -10.36
CA GLU A 178 9.90 -3.11 -10.92
C GLU A 178 10.48 -4.06 -11.96
N LEU A 179 10.44 -3.68 -13.23
CA LEU A 179 10.86 -4.53 -14.33
C LEU A 179 12.38 -4.73 -14.28
N THR A 180 12.80 -5.96 -14.51
CA THR A 180 14.21 -6.35 -14.55
C THR A 180 14.53 -6.97 -15.91
N GLY A 181 15.82 -7.03 -16.24
CA GLY A 181 16.28 -7.28 -17.62
C GLY A 181 16.82 -6.01 -18.25
N GLY A 182 17.87 -6.12 -19.08
CA GLY A 182 18.58 -4.97 -19.65
C GLY A 182 17.80 -4.24 -20.74
N ASP A 183 16.74 -4.87 -21.22
CA ASP A 183 15.87 -4.60 -22.37
C ASP A 183 14.42 -4.32 -21.95
N ALA A 184 14.14 -4.37 -20.64
CA ALA A 184 12.79 -4.18 -20.13
C ALA A 184 12.30 -2.74 -20.37
N GLU A 185 11.08 -2.61 -20.88
CA GLU A 185 10.42 -1.34 -21.11
C GLU A 185 9.03 -1.32 -20.49
N MET A 186 8.75 -0.28 -19.70
CA MET A 186 7.40 -0.03 -19.21
C MET A 186 6.57 0.79 -20.21
N GLY A 187 5.36 0.34 -20.46
CA GLY A 187 4.35 0.99 -21.29
C GLY A 187 3.22 1.63 -20.47
N ALA A 188 2.10 1.89 -21.14
CA ALA A 188 0.94 2.55 -20.54
C ALA A 188 0.36 1.75 -19.36
N TYR A 189 -0.20 2.44 -18.37
CA TYR A 189 -0.69 1.83 -17.14
C TYR A 189 -2.00 2.45 -16.64
N THR A 190 -2.79 1.64 -15.91
CA THR A 190 -4.06 2.02 -15.29
C THR A 190 -4.13 1.48 -13.86
N PRO A 191 -4.64 2.22 -12.87
CA PRO A 191 -5.07 3.61 -12.93
C PRO A 191 -3.90 4.59 -13.09
N GLY A 192 -4.03 5.54 -14.01
CA GLY A 192 -3.10 6.66 -14.17
C GLY A 192 -3.42 7.88 -13.31
N SER A 193 -4.54 7.85 -12.58
CA SER A 193 -5.08 8.97 -11.81
C SER A 193 -5.56 8.54 -10.42
N ASP A 194 -5.83 9.53 -9.59
CA ASP A 194 -6.37 9.38 -8.23
C ASP A 194 -7.87 9.02 -8.25
N HIS A 195 -8.27 8.01 -7.49
CA HIS A 195 -9.67 7.58 -7.34
C HIS A 195 -10.09 7.55 -5.87
N SER A 196 -11.06 8.38 -5.48
CA SER A 196 -11.59 8.44 -4.10
C SER A 196 -13.06 8.02 -3.99
N ARG A 197 -13.63 7.45 -5.06
CA ARG A 197 -15.01 6.96 -5.13
C ARG A 197 -15.04 5.74 -6.04
N GLY A 198 -15.79 4.72 -5.64
CA GLY A 198 -15.90 3.46 -6.35
C GLY A 198 -17.14 3.31 -7.23
N PRO A 199 -17.18 2.23 -8.04
CA PRO A 199 -16.09 1.28 -8.27
C PRO A 199 -14.96 1.88 -9.12
N VAL A 200 -13.76 1.30 -9.03
CA VAL A 200 -12.60 1.70 -9.86
C VAL A 200 -12.41 0.67 -10.96
N THR A 201 -12.63 1.09 -12.20
CA THR A 201 -12.37 0.27 -13.39
C THR A 201 -10.92 0.39 -13.79
N VAL A 202 -10.27 -0.77 -13.91
CA VAL A 202 -8.92 -0.90 -14.48
C VAL A 202 -9.01 -1.71 -15.75
N GLY A 203 -8.16 -1.38 -16.71
CA GLY A 203 -8.19 -1.96 -18.05
C GLY A 203 -6.96 -1.56 -18.86
N PRO A 204 -6.86 -2.02 -20.12
CA PRO A 204 -5.83 -1.55 -21.04
C PRO A 204 -5.85 -0.02 -21.15
N ALA A 205 -4.68 0.59 -21.13
CA ALA A 205 -4.52 2.03 -21.32
C ALA A 205 -4.29 2.39 -22.80
N SER A 206 -3.73 1.47 -23.57
CA SER A 206 -3.59 1.64 -25.02
C SER A 206 -4.92 1.45 -25.75
N PRO A 207 -5.23 2.30 -26.75
CA PRO A 207 -6.48 2.22 -27.51
C PRO A 207 -6.59 0.99 -28.42
N ASP A 208 -5.45 0.40 -28.81
CA ASP A 208 -5.38 -0.73 -29.74
C ASP A 208 -5.14 -2.07 -29.02
N VAL A 209 -5.47 -2.14 -27.72
CA VAL A 209 -5.32 -3.38 -26.92
C VAL A 209 -6.68 -3.72 -26.32
N ASP A 210 -7.32 -4.75 -26.86
CA ASP A 210 -8.43 -5.43 -26.21
C ASP A 210 -7.86 -6.40 -25.17
N GLY A 211 -7.86 -5.99 -23.91
CA GLY A 211 -7.21 -6.71 -22.82
C GLY A 211 -8.02 -6.74 -21.54
N LEU A 212 -7.39 -7.24 -20.48
CA LEU A 212 -8.05 -7.48 -19.19
C LEU A 212 -8.60 -6.20 -18.58
N ALA A 213 -9.91 -6.16 -18.38
CA ALA A 213 -10.59 -5.06 -17.72
C ALA A 213 -11.53 -5.56 -16.62
N ALA A 214 -11.38 -5.04 -15.40
CA ALA A 214 -12.28 -5.35 -14.29
C ALA A 214 -12.56 -4.13 -13.43
N SER A 215 -13.67 -4.19 -12.69
CA SER A 215 -14.06 -3.13 -11.74
C SER A 215 -13.96 -3.64 -10.32
N VAL A 216 -13.15 -2.95 -9.50
CA VAL A 216 -12.92 -3.30 -8.10
C VAL A 216 -13.68 -2.32 -7.19
N PRO A 217 -14.42 -2.80 -6.18
CA PRO A 217 -15.09 -1.93 -5.22
C PRO A 217 -14.10 -1.06 -4.44
N LEU A 218 -14.49 0.19 -4.23
CA LEU A 218 -13.77 1.14 -3.38
C LEU A 218 -14.77 1.71 -2.36
N GLU A 219 -14.82 1.08 -1.20
CA GLU A 219 -15.78 1.40 -0.14
C GLU A 219 -15.42 2.71 0.55
N THR A 220 -14.14 2.87 0.87
CA THR A 220 -13.60 4.05 1.57
C THR A 220 -12.19 4.37 1.09
N GLY A 221 -11.64 5.49 1.53
CA GLY A 221 -10.25 5.85 1.24
C GLY A 221 -10.03 6.23 -0.23
N GLN A 222 -8.82 5.98 -0.72
CA GLN A 222 -8.40 6.41 -2.04
C GLN A 222 -7.35 5.49 -2.64
N ILE A 223 -7.52 5.18 -3.93
CA ILE A 223 -6.53 4.52 -4.77
C ILE A 223 -5.72 5.58 -5.51
N ARG A 224 -4.39 5.47 -5.47
CA ARG A 224 -3.46 6.36 -6.16
C ARG A 224 -2.24 5.59 -6.65
N VAL A 225 -1.61 6.10 -7.70
CA VAL A 225 -0.24 5.72 -8.06
C VAL A 225 0.72 6.12 -6.94
N VAL A 226 1.77 5.34 -6.69
CA VAL A 226 2.85 5.68 -5.74
C VAL A 226 3.98 6.39 -6.50
N PRO A 227 4.08 7.74 -6.50
CA PRO A 227 4.93 8.47 -7.45
C PRO A 227 6.43 8.15 -7.30
N ASP A 228 6.88 7.92 -6.07
CA ASP A 228 8.28 7.58 -5.81
C ASP A 228 8.67 6.20 -6.36
N ARG A 229 7.69 5.35 -6.68
CA ARG A 229 7.86 3.97 -7.18
C ARG A 229 7.26 3.73 -8.56
N THR A 230 6.79 4.79 -9.21
CA THR A 230 6.24 4.72 -10.56
C THR A 230 7.00 5.66 -11.48
N GLY A 231 7.33 5.19 -12.68
CA GLY A 231 7.95 6.02 -13.72
C GLY A 231 8.52 5.18 -14.85
N PHE A 232 8.43 5.69 -16.08
CA PHE A 232 9.02 5.06 -17.27
C PHE A 232 10.56 4.99 -17.18
N ASP A 233 11.18 6.01 -16.59
CA ASP A 233 12.62 6.05 -16.30
C ASP A 233 13.04 5.05 -15.22
N LYS A 234 12.10 4.68 -14.35
CA LYS A 234 12.30 3.69 -13.28
C LYS A 234 11.97 2.27 -13.73
N ASN A 235 11.33 2.10 -14.88
CA ASN A 235 10.72 0.84 -15.32
C ASN A 235 9.91 0.19 -14.18
N ALA A 236 9.11 0.99 -13.47
CA ALA A 236 8.40 0.54 -12.29
C ALA A 236 7.00 1.14 -12.23
N TYR A 237 6.07 0.36 -11.69
CA TYR A 237 4.69 0.78 -11.48
C TYR A 237 4.15 0.24 -10.17
N ALA A 238 3.65 1.13 -9.33
CA ALA A 238 3.02 0.79 -8.06
C ALA A 238 1.74 1.60 -7.84
N VAL A 239 0.74 0.93 -7.27
CA VAL A 239 -0.56 1.49 -6.90
C VAL A 239 -0.84 1.17 -5.44
N ALA A 240 -1.44 2.11 -4.72
CA ALA A 240 -1.82 1.91 -3.33
C ALA A 240 -3.25 2.39 -3.09
N TRP A 241 -3.99 1.58 -2.35
CA TRP A 241 -5.11 2.08 -1.57
C TRP A 241 -4.59 2.61 -0.22
N THR A 242 -5.13 3.76 0.20
CA THR A 242 -4.93 4.32 1.54
C THR A 242 -6.27 4.76 2.11
N GLY A 243 -6.52 4.44 3.37
CA GLY A 243 -7.80 4.77 3.99
C GLY A 243 -7.91 4.32 5.44
N ASP A 244 -9.14 4.15 5.88
CA ASP A 244 -9.46 3.63 7.20
C ASP A 244 -10.68 2.72 7.08
N HIS A 245 -10.44 1.42 7.05
CA HIS A 245 -11.48 0.43 6.79
C HIS A 245 -11.35 -0.76 7.73
N ASP A 246 -12.46 -1.20 8.33
CA ASP A 246 -12.54 -2.32 9.27
C ASP A 246 -12.92 -3.65 8.60
N GLY A 247 -13.01 -3.66 7.27
CA GLY A 247 -13.24 -4.84 6.46
C GLY A 247 -12.05 -5.19 5.56
N GLN A 248 -12.37 -5.50 4.31
CA GLN A 248 -11.42 -5.89 3.28
C GLN A 248 -11.34 -4.82 2.19
N GLN A 249 -10.17 -4.65 1.60
CA GLN A 249 -10.01 -3.73 0.48
C GLN A 249 -8.98 -4.28 -0.50
N ALA A 250 -9.36 -4.25 -1.77
CA ALA A 250 -8.48 -4.59 -2.88
C ALA A 250 -8.02 -3.36 -3.64
N VAL A 251 -6.87 -3.50 -4.27
CA VAL A 251 -6.37 -2.63 -5.32
C VAL A 251 -6.02 -3.51 -6.50
N ALA A 252 -6.49 -3.12 -7.69
CA ALA A 252 -6.08 -3.72 -8.95
C ALA A 252 -5.48 -2.64 -9.84
N ALA A 253 -4.65 -3.08 -10.79
CA ALA A 253 -4.02 -2.23 -11.77
C ALA A 253 -3.52 -3.05 -12.96
N THR A 254 -3.25 -2.38 -14.07
CA THR A 254 -2.63 -2.95 -15.25
C THR A 254 -1.45 -2.09 -15.68
N CYS A 255 -0.42 -2.70 -16.23
CA CYS A 255 0.58 -2.00 -17.04
C CYS A 255 0.98 -2.83 -18.24
N GLU A 256 1.26 -2.17 -19.35
CA GLU A 256 1.91 -2.78 -20.49
C GLU A 256 3.42 -2.78 -20.28
N THR A 257 4.09 -3.80 -20.79
CA THR A 257 5.52 -4.01 -20.64
C THR A 257 6.07 -4.68 -21.89
N ALA A 258 7.37 -4.60 -22.12
CA ALA A 258 8.03 -5.32 -23.20
C ALA A 258 9.43 -5.76 -22.81
N TRP A 259 9.85 -6.88 -23.40
CA TRP A 259 11.22 -7.39 -23.39
C TRP A 259 11.59 -7.86 -24.80
N ASP A 260 12.87 -8.16 -25.05
CA ASP A 260 13.33 -8.71 -26.32
C ASP A 260 12.65 -10.07 -26.63
N GLY A 261 12.59 -10.43 -27.92
CA GLY A 261 11.77 -11.51 -28.47
C GLY A 261 11.83 -12.89 -27.78
N ASP A 262 12.97 -13.23 -27.17
CA ASP A 262 13.20 -14.51 -26.50
C ASP A 262 13.15 -14.42 -24.96
N SER A 263 12.90 -13.22 -24.41
CA SER A 263 12.91 -12.95 -22.98
C SER A 263 11.52 -13.14 -22.38
N ALA A 264 11.40 -14.09 -21.44
CA ALA A 264 10.21 -14.17 -20.57
C ALA A 264 10.11 -12.91 -19.67
N PRO A 265 8.89 -12.53 -19.21
CA PRO A 265 8.73 -11.44 -18.27
C PRO A 265 9.58 -11.62 -17.01
N GLN A 266 10.33 -10.59 -16.65
CA GLN A 266 11.18 -10.55 -15.46
C GLN A 266 10.95 -9.27 -14.66
N PHE A 267 10.59 -9.40 -13.39
CA PHE A 267 10.34 -8.23 -12.53
C PHE A 267 10.44 -8.58 -11.05
N GLU A 268 10.59 -7.56 -10.21
CA GLU A 268 10.44 -7.68 -8.76
C GLU A 268 9.02 -7.31 -8.36
N LEU A 269 8.26 -8.29 -7.84
CA LEU A 269 6.95 -8.06 -7.23
C LEU A 269 7.13 -7.55 -5.81
N SER A 270 6.33 -6.56 -5.43
CA SER A 270 6.28 -6.02 -4.07
C SER A 270 4.85 -5.81 -3.60
N VAL A 271 4.61 -6.09 -2.33
CA VAL A 271 3.34 -5.85 -1.65
C VAL A 271 3.58 -5.19 -0.29
N ARG A 272 2.72 -4.23 0.08
CA ARG A 272 2.76 -3.60 1.41
C ARG A 272 1.37 -3.57 2.03
N LEU A 273 1.34 -3.83 3.32
CA LEU A 273 0.14 -3.85 4.15
C LEU A 273 0.39 -3.01 5.40
N ALA A 274 -0.49 -2.06 5.68
CA ALA A 274 -0.47 -1.35 6.96
C ALA A 274 -1.81 -1.50 7.68
N ALA A 275 -1.77 -1.79 8.98
CA ALA A 275 -2.95 -1.92 9.83
C ALA A 275 -2.66 -1.43 11.27
N ASP A 276 -3.67 -0.90 11.96
CA ASP A 276 -3.54 -0.36 13.32
C ASP A 276 -4.72 -0.68 14.24
N ARG A 277 -4.47 -0.66 15.55
CA ARG A 277 -5.50 -0.86 16.60
C ARG A 277 -5.90 0.54 17.06
N ARG A 278 -7.13 0.98 16.76
CA ARG A 278 -7.64 2.28 17.23
C ARG A 278 -7.95 2.24 18.71
N ARG A 279 -7.23 2.93 19.60
CA ARG A 279 -7.74 3.09 20.98
C ARG A 279 -9.02 3.94 20.93
N LEU A 280 -10.13 3.43 21.47
CA LEU A 280 -11.38 4.20 21.67
C LEU A 280 -11.20 5.26 22.76
#